data_AF-A0A5E6ME62-F1
#
_entry.id   AF-A0A5E6ME62-F1
#
_cell.length_a   1.000
_cell.length_b   1.000
_cell.length_c   1.000
_cell.angle_alpha   90.00
_cell.angle_beta   90.00
_cell.angle_gamma   90.00
#
_symmetry.space_group_name_H-M   'P 1'
#
loop_
_entity.id
_entity.type
_entity.pdbx_description
1 polymer ?
#
loop_
_entity_poly.entity_id
_entity_poly.type
_entity_poly.pdbx_seq_one_letter_code
_entity_poly.pdbx_strand_id
1 'polypeptide(L)'
;MTARGSFGARTTSFVGLLPRSAPLGLVLLCSLGWTGKRAAAEGRWVQLVGAQQHYTVFLRESRPARSSWQPAVRCLVSLRLYNWGPDQSFTMSHTEVPRFPTERFRVWRNDQPLRCRKLGQDDYFTVFAASGETLQIVYEYVERVLPANPEARIDVFEDTWGFTGFRPPLEDLQVVVDLGPMYARYRTFPAFGRSSATPAYTYEDFFHRFFRISPPGYRTQGTEVWWNIHNGGVRVTTAARLHVEWRAWYR
;
A
#
# COMPACT_ATOMS: atom_id res chain seq x y z
N MET A 1 -13.25 3.04 -27.39
CA MET A 1 -13.03 1.61 -27.05
C MET A 1 -12.37 1.56 -25.68
N THR A 2 -13.14 1.27 -24.64
CA THR A 2 -12.73 1.45 -23.22
C THR A 2 -12.24 0.12 -22.66
N ALA A 3 -10.94 -0.02 -22.45
CA ALA A 3 -10.37 -1.18 -21.77
C ALA A 3 -10.61 -1.06 -20.26
N ARG A 4 -11.41 -1.99 -19.71
CA ARG A 4 -11.62 -2.20 -18.28
C ARG A 4 -10.51 -3.09 -17.73
N GLY A 5 -10.01 -2.76 -16.53
CA GLY A 5 -9.22 -3.68 -15.72
C GLY A 5 -9.62 -3.53 -14.26
N SER A 6 -10.27 -4.55 -13.70
CA SER A 6 -10.30 -4.80 -12.26
C SER A 6 -10.02 -6.28 -12.05
N PHE A 7 -9.22 -6.65 -11.05
CA PHE A 7 -9.10 -8.03 -10.59
C PHE A 7 -8.63 -8.11 -9.14
N GLY A 8 -9.46 -8.77 -8.31
CA GLY A 8 -9.07 -9.35 -7.04
C GLY A 8 -8.86 -10.87 -7.18
N ALA A 9 -8.04 -11.44 -6.30
CA ALA A 9 -7.88 -12.89 -6.19
C ALA A 9 -7.60 -13.30 -4.74
N ARG A 10 -8.34 -14.30 -4.23
CA ARG A 10 -7.73 -15.50 -3.65
C ARG A 10 -8.73 -16.64 -3.39
N THR A 11 -8.24 -17.82 -3.75
CA THR A 11 -8.72 -19.18 -3.52
C THR A 11 -8.13 -19.75 -2.22
N THR A 12 -8.81 -20.71 -1.59
CA THR A 12 -8.15 -21.75 -0.76
C THR A 12 -8.86 -23.09 -0.87
N SER A 13 -8.03 -24.14 -0.94
CA SER A 13 -8.27 -25.56 -1.25
C SER A 13 -8.61 -26.42 -0.02
N PHE A 14 -8.87 -27.73 -0.21
CA PHE A 14 -8.17 -28.89 0.40
C PHE A 14 -8.82 -30.22 -0.10
N VAL A 15 -8.13 -31.05 -0.90
CA VAL A 15 -7.41 -32.33 -0.62
C VAL A 15 -8.27 -33.60 -0.52
N GLY A 16 -7.88 -34.64 -1.29
CA GLY A 16 -8.28 -36.03 -1.05
C GLY A 16 -7.78 -37.06 -2.08
N LEU A 17 -6.67 -37.74 -1.76
CA LEU A 17 -6.30 -39.15 -2.03
C LEU A 17 -6.12 -39.70 -3.48
N LEU A 18 -4.93 -40.28 -3.69
CA LEU A 18 -4.52 -41.25 -4.73
C LEU A 18 -4.70 -42.69 -4.19
N PRO A 19 -4.87 -43.76 -5.03
CA PRO A 19 -3.70 -44.41 -5.64
C PRO A 19 -3.88 -45.22 -6.97
N ARG A 20 -2.71 -45.54 -7.57
CA ARG A 20 -2.29 -46.77 -8.29
C ARG A 20 -2.58 -47.01 -9.80
N SER A 21 -1.46 -47.22 -10.51
CA SER A 21 -1.18 -48.16 -11.64
C SER A 21 -1.31 -47.70 -13.11
N ALA A 22 -0.22 -47.94 -13.86
CA ALA A 22 0.11 -47.64 -15.28
C ALA A 22 -0.67 -48.53 -16.31
N PRO A 23 -0.65 -48.36 -17.67
CA PRO A 23 0.47 -47.92 -18.53
C PRO A 23 0.18 -47.06 -19.79
N LEU A 24 1.28 -46.60 -20.43
CA LEU A 24 1.47 -46.22 -21.84
C LEU A 24 0.31 -45.55 -22.60
N GLY A 25 0.36 -44.21 -22.68
CA GLY A 25 -0.40 -43.39 -23.62
C GLY A 25 0.44 -42.21 -24.11
N LEU A 26 0.69 -42.18 -25.41
CA LEU A 26 1.38 -41.12 -26.14
C LEU A 26 0.64 -39.79 -25.94
N VAL A 27 1.26 -38.83 -25.23
CA VAL A 27 0.74 -37.46 -25.16
C VAL A 27 1.89 -36.48 -25.36
N LEU A 28 1.92 -35.87 -26.55
CA LEU A 28 2.54 -34.56 -26.77
C LEU A 28 1.96 -33.58 -25.75
N LEU A 29 2.76 -33.19 -24.76
CA LEU A 29 2.41 -32.08 -23.87
C LEU A 29 3.47 -30.99 -24.01
N CYS A 30 3.09 -30.06 -24.89
CA CYS A 30 3.39 -28.64 -24.87
C CYS A 30 4.22 -28.20 -23.66
N SER A 31 5.45 -27.82 -23.95
CA SER A 31 6.27 -26.89 -23.18
C SER A 31 5.54 -25.56 -23.00
N LEU A 32 4.53 -25.53 -22.13
CA LEU A 32 4.05 -24.30 -21.53
C LEU A 32 5.07 -23.91 -20.47
N GLY A 33 6.16 -23.31 -20.94
CA GLY A 33 6.91 -22.38 -20.12
C GLY A 33 5.90 -21.44 -19.48
N TRP A 34 5.86 -21.44 -18.15
CA TRP A 34 5.30 -20.33 -17.39
C TRP A 34 6.19 -19.11 -17.62
N THR A 35 6.17 -18.58 -18.84
CA THR A 35 6.34 -17.16 -19.05
C THR A 35 5.08 -16.54 -18.46
N GLY A 36 5.17 -16.10 -17.20
CA GLY A 36 4.17 -15.22 -16.62
C GLY A 36 3.88 -14.15 -17.67
N LYS A 37 2.64 -14.14 -18.18
CA LYS A 37 2.20 -13.16 -19.17
C LYS A 37 2.45 -11.80 -18.54
N ARG A 38 3.54 -11.16 -18.94
CA ARG A 38 3.72 -9.72 -18.76
C ARG A 38 2.48 -9.13 -19.42
N ALA A 39 1.60 -8.53 -18.65
CA ALA A 39 0.58 -7.67 -19.22
C ALA A 39 1.37 -6.61 -20.02
N ALA A 40 1.36 -6.75 -21.35
CA ALA A 40 1.97 -5.77 -22.21
C ALA A 40 1.28 -4.44 -21.91
N ALA A 41 2.05 -3.39 -21.71
CA ALA A 41 1.55 -2.02 -21.60
C ALA A 41 1.03 -1.53 -22.96
N GLU A 42 0.27 -2.37 -23.66
CA GLU A 42 -0.28 -2.09 -24.98
C GLU A 42 -1.35 -1.00 -24.83
N GLY A 43 -1.02 0.18 -25.36
CA GLY A 43 -1.98 1.29 -25.54
C GLY A 43 -1.86 2.48 -24.59
N ARG A 44 -0.89 2.52 -23.66
CA ARG A 44 -0.64 3.72 -22.82
C ARG A 44 0.70 4.35 -23.16
N TRP A 45 0.67 5.60 -23.62
CA TRP A 45 1.89 6.39 -23.88
C TRP A 45 2.40 7.12 -22.63
N VAL A 46 2.01 6.65 -21.45
CA VAL A 46 2.38 7.26 -20.17
C VAL A 46 3.34 6.33 -19.43
N GLN A 47 4.48 6.89 -19.04
CA GLN A 47 5.48 6.23 -18.21
C GLN A 47 5.41 6.79 -16.79
N LEU A 48 5.52 5.92 -15.79
CA LEU A 48 5.77 6.33 -14.41
C LEU A 48 7.27 6.43 -14.20
N VAL A 49 7.77 7.65 -14.01
CA VAL A 49 9.21 7.92 -13.87
C VAL A 49 9.64 7.99 -12.40
N GLY A 50 8.74 8.39 -11.50
CA GLY A 50 9.04 8.43 -10.06
C GLY A 50 7.79 8.28 -9.20
N ALA A 51 7.95 7.70 -8.02
CA ALA A 51 6.89 7.53 -7.05
C ALA A 51 7.39 7.75 -5.63
N GLN A 52 6.58 8.42 -4.81
CA GLN A 52 6.79 8.55 -3.39
C GLN A 52 5.51 8.17 -2.66
N GLN A 53 5.62 7.31 -1.65
CA GLN A 53 4.52 6.95 -0.76
C GLN A 53 4.92 7.30 0.67
N HIS A 54 4.15 8.18 1.31
CA HIS A 54 4.36 8.57 2.71
C HIS A 54 3.16 8.11 3.52
N TYR A 55 3.36 7.09 4.34
CA TYR A 55 2.40 6.56 5.30
C TYR A 55 2.62 7.23 6.66
N THR A 56 1.57 7.76 7.24
CA THR A 56 1.57 8.27 8.62
C THR A 56 0.63 7.40 9.44
N VAL A 57 1.17 6.68 10.42
CA VAL A 57 0.38 5.87 11.36
C VAL A 57 0.01 6.75 12.55
N PHE A 58 -1.27 6.76 12.95
CA PHE A 58 -1.73 7.62 14.05
C PHE A 58 -2.95 7.06 14.78
N LEU A 59 -3.20 7.59 15.98
CA LEU A 59 -4.42 7.35 16.75
C LEU A 59 -5.40 8.51 16.63
N ARG A 60 -6.68 8.17 16.44
CA ARG A 60 -7.81 9.10 16.51
C ARG A 60 -8.69 8.79 17.71
N GLU A 61 -9.37 9.80 18.21
CA GLU A 61 -10.43 9.61 19.20
C GLU A 61 -11.71 9.10 18.52
N SER A 62 -12.27 8.02 19.04
CA SER A 62 -13.62 7.57 18.68
C SER A 62 -14.67 8.45 19.35
N ARG A 63 -15.71 8.88 18.62
CA ARG A 63 -16.88 9.62 19.15
C ARG A 63 -18.18 8.82 18.93
N PRO A 64 -19.18 8.83 19.85
CA PRO A 64 -19.10 9.03 21.30
C PRO A 64 -19.84 7.89 22.05
N ALA A 65 -19.10 6.99 22.70
CA ALA A 65 -19.69 6.11 23.73
C ALA A 65 -18.66 5.65 24.76
N ARG A 66 -17.38 5.58 24.37
CA ARG A 66 -16.21 5.44 25.23
C ARG A 66 -15.07 6.10 24.47
N SER A 67 -14.22 6.87 25.16
CA SER A 67 -12.98 7.43 24.62
C SER A 67 -12.02 6.29 24.27
N SER A 68 -12.30 5.58 23.18
CA SER A 68 -11.44 4.54 22.63
C SER A 68 -10.62 5.14 21.50
N TRP A 69 -9.31 4.94 21.58
CA TRP A 69 -8.42 5.32 20.50
C TRP A 69 -8.54 4.28 19.38
N GLN A 70 -8.71 4.75 18.15
CA GLN A 70 -8.71 3.91 16.97
C GLN A 70 -7.46 4.21 16.14
N PRO A 71 -6.74 3.19 15.66
CA PRO A 71 -5.66 3.42 14.73
C PRO A 71 -6.18 3.77 13.33
N ALA A 72 -5.41 4.59 12.65
CA ALA A 72 -5.61 4.90 11.24
C ALA A 72 -4.27 5.13 10.56
N VAL A 73 -4.29 5.00 9.24
CA VAL A 73 -3.15 5.31 8.38
C VAL A 73 -3.59 6.36 7.37
N ARG A 74 -2.82 7.43 7.28
CA ARG A 74 -2.91 8.39 6.19
C ARG A 74 -1.79 8.04 5.21
N CYS A 75 -2.11 7.91 3.93
CA CYS A 75 -1.10 7.75 2.90
C CYS A 75 -1.17 8.92 1.92
N LEU A 76 -0.03 9.55 1.67
CA LEU A 76 0.16 10.53 0.62
C LEU A 76 1.04 9.90 -0.46
N VAL A 77 0.48 9.72 -1.66
CA VAL A 77 1.18 9.17 -2.80
C VAL A 77 1.41 10.27 -3.82
N SER A 78 2.66 10.47 -4.23
CA SER A 78 3.06 11.40 -5.29
C SER A 78 3.68 10.61 -6.44
N LEU A 79 3.09 10.73 -7.62
CA LEU A 79 3.53 10.08 -8.85
C LEU A 79 3.98 11.13 -9.84
N ARG A 80 5.15 10.91 -10.45
CA ARG A 80 5.63 11.68 -11.59
C ARG A 80 5.46 10.82 -12.85
N LEU A 81 4.68 11.33 -13.79
CA LEU A 81 4.31 10.65 -15.02
C LEU A 81 4.82 11.46 -16.21
N TYR A 82 5.28 10.78 -17.26
CA TYR A 82 5.66 11.40 -18.53
C TYR A 82 4.83 10.81 -19.68
N ASN A 83 4.16 11.68 -20.44
CA ASN A 83 3.46 11.30 -21.67
C ASN A 83 4.35 11.52 -22.89
N TRP A 84 4.77 10.45 -23.55
CA TRP A 84 5.63 10.50 -24.74
C TRP A 84 4.87 10.28 -26.06
N GLY A 85 3.55 10.10 -25.99
CA GLY A 85 2.69 9.94 -27.16
C GLY A 85 1.70 11.09 -27.31
N PRO A 86 0.62 10.90 -28.08
CA PRO A 86 -0.38 11.94 -28.30
C PRO A 86 -1.12 12.31 -27.00
N ASP A 87 -1.88 13.41 -27.08
CA ASP A 87 -2.85 13.79 -26.05
C ASP A 87 -3.77 12.62 -25.72
N GLN A 88 -3.89 12.30 -24.42
CA GLN A 88 -4.68 11.16 -23.98
C GLN A 88 -5.31 11.38 -22.60
N SER A 89 -6.39 10.65 -22.35
CA SER A 89 -6.97 10.51 -21.02
C SER A 89 -6.87 9.06 -20.56
N PHE A 90 -6.56 8.86 -19.29
CA PHE A 90 -6.53 7.55 -18.67
C PHE A 90 -7.14 7.60 -17.28
N THR A 91 -7.72 6.47 -16.88
CA THR A 91 -8.34 6.31 -15.56
C THR A 91 -7.38 5.57 -14.63
N MET A 92 -7.31 6.07 -13.40
CA MET A 92 -6.62 5.47 -12.29
C MET A 92 -7.62 5.18 -11.16
N SER A 93 -7.26 4.26 -10.26
CA SER A 93 -8.09 3.89 -9.13
C SER A 93 -7.26 3.58 -7.89
N HIS A 94 -7.85 3.84 -6.72
CA HIS A 94 -7.44 3.28 -5.44
C HIS A 94 -8.48 2.24 -5.02
N THR A 95 -8.05 1.01 -4.77
CA THR A 95 -8.94 -0.07 -4.35
C THR A 95 -8.95 -0.18 -2.83
N GLU A 96 -10.11 0.04 -2.23
CA GLU A 96 -10.34 -0.16 -0.80
C GLU A 96 -10.14 -1.63 -0.43
N VAL A 97 -9.35 -1.86 0.62
CA VAL A 97 -9.21 -3.16 1.24
C VAL A 97 -10.24 -3.27 2.37
N PRO A 98 -11.09 -4.30 2.43
CA PRO A 98 -12.14 -4.40 3.46
C PRO A 98 -11.64 -4.35 4.91
N ARG A 99 -10.39 -4.77 5.16
CA ARG A 99 -9.74 -4.68 6.48
C ARG A 99 -9.27 -3.26 6.82
N PHE A 100 -9.15 -2.39 5.82
CA PHE A 100 -8.69 -1.01 5.89
C PHE A 100 -9.69 -0.08 5.17
N PRO A 101 -10.93 0.06 5.67
CA PRO A 101 -11.94 0.85 4.98
C PRO A 101 -11.47 2.29 4.79
N THR A 102 -11.62 2.80 3.56
CA THR A 102 -11.19 4.15 3.18
C THR A 102 -12.25 5.15 3.60
N GLU A 103 -11.86 6.09 4.46
CA GLU A 103 -12.75 7.10 5.01
C GLU A 103 -12.68 8.42 4.24
N ARG A 104 -11.54 8.68 3.60
CA ARG A 104 -11.29 9.89 2.83
C ARG A 104 -10.34 9.56 1.69
N PHE A 105 -10.68 10.01 0.49
CA PHE A 105 -9.84 9.92 -0.70
C PHE A 105 -9.86 11.27 -1.42
N ARG A 106 -8.69 11.79 -1.80
CA ARG A 106 -8.52 13.06 -2.52
C ARG A 106 -7.39 12.91 -3.53
N VAL A 107 -7.50 13.60 -4.66
CA VAL A 107 -6.47 13.57 -5.70
C VAL A 107 -6.27 14.96 -6.30
N TRP A 108 -5.05 15.22 -6.71
CA TRP A 108 -4.62 16.44 -7.37
C TRP A 108 -3.76 16.10 -8.59
N ARG A 109 -3.87 16.92 -9.64
CA ARG A 109 -2.95 16.96 -10.79
C ARG A 109 -2.29 18.32 -10.79
N ASN A 110 -0.96 18.37 -10.69
CA ASN A 110 -0.19 19.63 -10.65
C ASN A 110 -0.85 20.65 -9.70
N ASP A 111 -1.10 20.22 -8.45
CA ASP A 111 -1.76 20.98 -7.37
C ASP A 111 -3.24 21.34 -7.58
N GLN A 112 -3.85 20.97 -8.71
CA GLN A 112 -5.27 21.18 -8.95
C GLN A 112 -6.10 19.95 -8.56
N PRO A 113 -7.14 20.09 -7.73
CA PRO A 113 -7.96 18.95 -7.32
C PRO A 113 -8.69 18.33 -8.51
N LEU A 114 -8.67 17.00 -8.63
CA LEU A 114 -9.54 16.29 -9.58
C LEU A 114 -10.78 15.76 -8.88
N ARG A 115 -11.83 15.54 -9.67
CA ARG A 115 -13.04 14.85 -9.19
C ARG A 115 -12.77 13.35 -9.09
N CYS A 116 -13.14 12.78 -7.95
CA CYS A 116 -13.13 11.34 -7.73
C CYS A 116 -14.56 10.79 -7.74
N ARG A 117 -14.72 9.53 -8.15
CA ARG A 117 -15.97 8.80 -8.07
C ARG A 117 -15.75 7.43 -7.42
N LYS A 118 -16.48 7.16 -6.34
CA LYS A 118 -16.51 5.83 -5.72
C LYS A 118 -17.45 4.90 -6.47
N LEU A 119 -16.97 3.73 -6.90
CA LEU A 119 -17.77 2.68 -7.54
C LEU A 119 -17.41 1.35 -6.90
N GLY A 120 -18.35 0.79 -6.12
CA GLY A 120 -18.04 -0.40 -5.32
C GLY A 120 -16.95 -0.07 -4.30
N GLN A 121 -15.84 -0.81 -4.36
CA GLN A 121 -14.68 -0.66 -3.48
C GLN A 121 -13.60 0.28 -4.02
N ASP A 122 -13.78 0.84 -5.21
CA ASP A 122 -12.73 1.60 -5.87
C ASP A 122 -13.07 3.10 -5.91
N ASP A 123 -12.07 3.93 -5.59
CA ASP A 123 -12.09 5.36 -5.83
C ASP A 123 -11.41 5.67 -7.17
N TYR A 124 -12.20 6.07 -8.18
CA TYR A 124 -11.74 6.33 -9.54
C TYR A 124 -11.53 7.81 -9.82
N PHE A 125 -10.52 8.12 -10.64
CA PHE A 125 -10.31 9.45 -11.21
C PHE A 125 -9.71 9.36 -12.62
N THR A 126 -9.98 10.36 -13.44
CA THR A 126 -9.47 10.45 -14.81
C THR A 126 -8.44 11.58 -14.91
N VAL A 127 -7.32 11.27 -15.54
CA VAL A 127 -6.22 12.19 -15.78
C VAL A 127 -6.11 12.44 -17.28
N PHE A 128 -5.99 13.71 -17.67
CA PHE A 128 -5.58 14.11 -19.00
C PHE A 128 -4.07 14.43 -18.99
N ALA A 129 -3.38 13.97 -20.03
CA ALA A 129 -1.97 14.27 -20.27
C ALA A 129 -1.80 14.75 -21.71
N ALA A 130 -1.22 15.93 -21.88
CA ALA A 130 -0.85 16.45 -23.19
C ALA A 130 0.40 15.73 -23.73
N SER A 131 0.59 15.76 -25.04
CA SER A 131 1.79 15.23 -25.70
C SER A 131 3.05 15.90 -25.16
N GLY A 132 4.04 15.10 -24.76
CA GLY A 132 5.31 15.57 -24.17
C GLY A 132 5.19 16.11 -22.74
N GLU A 133 4.01 16.03 -22.10
CA GLU A 133 3.81 16.55 -20.76
C GLU A 133 4.48 15.66 -19.69
N THR A 134 5.22 16.28 -18.77
CA THR A 134 5.50 15.69 -17.45
C THR A 134 4.51 16.24 -16.45
N LEU A 135 3.78 15.36 -15.76
CA LEU A 135 2.76 15.76 -14.79
C LEU A 135 2.95 15.04 -13.46
N GLN A 136 2.49 15.69 -12.40
CA GLN A 136 2.45 15.16 -11.06
C GLN A 136 1.02 14.82 -10.68
N ILE A 137 0.80 13.58 -10.25
CA ILE A 137 -0.44 13.17 -9.58
C ILE A 137 -0.13 12.96 -8.11
N VAL A 138 -0.87 13.66 -7.26
CA VAL A 138 -0.83 13.44 -5.82
C VAL A 138 -2.18 12.88 -5.40
N TYR A 139 -2.23 11.79 -4.67
CA TYR A 139 -3.46 11.36 -4.01
C TYR A 139 -3.22 11.08 -2.53
N GLU A 140 -4.23 11.39 -1.73
CA GLU A 140 -4.24 11.21 -0.30
C GLU A 140 -5.42 10.30 0.07
N TYR A 141 -5.15 9.28 0.86
CA TYR A 141 -6.19 8.48 1.48
C TYR A 141 -5.99 8.35 2.98
N VAL A 142 -7.11 8.20 3.69
CA VAL A 142 -7.12 7.85 5.11
C VAL A 142 -7.92 6.57 5.28
N GLU A 143 -7.26 5.56 5.83
CA GLU A 143 -7.84 4.25 6.11
C GLU A 143 -7.89 4.01 7.61
N ARG A 144 -9.01 3.46 8.06
CA ARG A 144 -9.13 2.98 9.44
C ARG A 144 -8.50 1.59 9.53
N VAL A 145 -7.70 1.36 10.57
CA VAL A 145 -7.13 0.03 10.80
C VAL A 145 -8.03 -0.76 11.74
N LEU A 146 -8.56 -1.88 11.26
CA LEU A 146 -9.34 -2.79 12.08
C LEU A 146 -8.43 -3.71 12.91
N PRO A 147 -8.86 -4.16 14.11
CA PRO A 147 -8.12 -5.11 14.91
C PRO A 147 -7.72 -6.37 14.13
N ALA A 148 -6.44 -6.70 14.11
CA ALA A 148 -5.95 -7.92 13.47
C ALA A 148 -6.05 -9.13 14.41
N ASN A 149 -5.61 -8.96 15.66
CA ASN A 149 -5.80 -9.94 16.73
C ASN A 149 -6.15 -9.19 18.04
N PRO A 150 -7.45 -9.05 18.37
CA PRO A 150 -7.90 -8.35 19.57
C PRO A 150 -7.35 -8.93 20.87
N GLU A 151 -7.28 -10.26 20.97
CA GLU A 151 -6.85 -10.98 22.18
C GLU A 151 -5.37 -10.72 22.48
N ALA A 152 -4.54 -10.78 21.45
CA ALA A 152 -3.13 -10.45 21.55
C ALA A 152 -2.85 -8.93 21.56
N ARG A 153 -3.89 -8.10 21.42
CA ARG A 153 -3.80 -6.64 21.25
C ARG A 153 -2.86 -6.26 20.11
N ILE A 154 -3.03 -6.87 18.94
CA ILE A 154 -2.21 -6.61 17.75
C ILE A 154 -3.06 -5.95 16.67
N ASP A 155 -2.50 -4.91 16.08
CA ASP A 155 -3.02 -4.25 14.88
C ASP A 155 -2.00 -4.36 13.76
N VAL A 156 -2.52 -4.41 12.53
CA VAL A 156 -1.73 -4.62 11.31
C VAL A 156 -2.24 -3.68 10.23
N PHE A 157 -1.32 -3.05 9.52
CA PHE A 157 -1.56 -2.36 8.26
C PHE A 157 -0.71 -3.00 7.15
N GLU A 158 -1.30 -3.20 5.98
CA GLU A 158 -0.60 -3.75 4.81
C GLU A 158 -0.91 -2.93 3.57
N ASP A 159 0.10 -2.75 2.71
CA ASP A 159 -0.07 -2.15 1.39
C ASP A 159 0.85 -2.83 0.37
N THR A 160 0.53 -2.75 -0.91
CA THR A 160 1.36 -3.27 -2.00
C THR A 160 2.03 -2.14 -2.75
N TRP A 161 3.37 -2.16 -2.83
CA TRP A 161 4.16 -1.16 -3.57
C TRP A 161 4.20 -1.45 -5.08
N GLY A 162 3.03 -1.68 -5.67
CA GLY A 162 2.90 -2.10 -7.05
C GLY A 162 2.10 -1.09 -7.89
N PHE A 163 2.78 -0.39 -8.79
CA PHE A 163 2.11 0.38 -9.84
C PHE A 163 1.97 -0.49 -11.08
N THR A 164 0.75 -0.96 -11.36
CA THR A 164 0.46 -1.76 -12.55
C THR A 164 -0.05 -0.87 -13.69
N GLY A 165 0.11 -1.33 -14.93
CA GLY A 165 -0.43 -0.62 -16.10
C GLY A 165 0.37 0.62 -16.54
N PHE A 166 1.59 0.80 -16.03
CA PHE A 166 2.58 1.75 -16.54
C PHE A 166 3.76 1.03 -17.18
N ARG A 167 4.35 1.64 -18.21
CA ARG A 167 5.57 1.10 -18.82
C ARG A 167 6.76 1.33 -17.87
N PRO A 168 7.67 0.34 -17.69
CA PRO A 168 8.97 0.58 -17.06
C PRO A 168 9.87 1.55 -17.87
N PRO A 169 10.96 2.07 -17.27
CA PRO A 169 11.32 1.94 -15.86
C PRO A 169 10.60 2.94 -14.96
N LEU A 170 10.21 2.47 -13.77
CA LEU A 170 10.12 3.33 -12.59
C LEU A 170 11.55 3.56 -12.12
N GLU A 171 12.03 4.80 -12.23
CA GLU A 171 13.42 5.15 -11.94
C GLU A 171 13.64 5.15 -10.43
N ASP A 172 12.76 5.85 -9.70
CA ASP A 172 12.86 6.02 -8.25
C ASP A 172 11.53 5.73 -7.55
N LEU A 173 11.60 4.87 -6.53
CA LEU A 173 10.52 4.66 -5.57
C LEU A 173 11.02 4.96 -4.15
N GLN A 174 10.38 5.93 -3.52
CA GLN A 174 10.58 6.25 -2.12
C GLN A 174 9.37 5.83 -1.31
N VAL A 175 9.60 5.08 -0.24
CA VAL A 175 8.54 4.73 0.72
C VAL A 175 8.96 5.19 2.09
N VAL A 176 8.07 5.89 2.79
CA VAL A 176 8.27 6.38 4.14
C VAL A 176 7.10 5.95 5.01
N VAL A 177 7.38 5.43 6.19
CA VAL A 177 6.41 5.17 7.25
C VAL A 177 6.79 6.04 8.45
N ASP A 178 6.01 7.08 8.71
CA ASP A 178 6.12 7.94 9.88
C ASP A 178 5.31 7.38 11.05
N LEU A 179 6.01 7.08 12.14
CA LEU A 179 5.47 6.60 13.41
C LEU A 179 5.50 7.70 14.49
N GLY A 180 5.87 8.93 14.13
CA GLY A 180 5.97 10.06 15.04
C GLY A 180 4.67 10.35 15.79
N PRO A 181 3.51 10.40 15.11
CA PRO A 181 2.23 10.60 15.78
C PRO A 181 1.88 9.48 16.77
N MET A 182 2.22 8.23 16.44
CA MET A 182 2.07 7.09 17.37
C MET A 182 2.92 7.28 18.62
N TYR A 183 4.19 7.66 18.45
CA TYR A 183 5.09 7.91 19.58
C TYR A 183 4.65 9.11 20.43
N ALA A 184 4.22 10.20 19.79
CA ALA A 184 3.69 11.38 20.47
C ALA A 184 2.50 11.02 21.37
N ARG A 185 1.57 10.18 20.86
CA ARG A 185 0.44 9.68 21.65
C ARG A 185 0.89 8.78 22.79
N TYR A 186 1.82 7.86 22.53
CA TYR A 186 2.40 7.01 23.58
C TYR A 186 3.01 7.82 24.72
N ARG A 187 3.70 8.92 24.43
CA ARG A 187 4.27 9.80 25.47
C ARG A 187 3.22 10.49 26.34
N THR A 188 2.03 10.75 25.82
CA THR A 188 0.95 11.39 26.58
C THR A 188 0.19 10.42 27.49
N PHE A 189 0.11 9.14 27.13
CA PHE A 189 -0.50 8.09 27.96
C PHE A 189 0.18 6.73 27.69
N PRO A 190 1.34 6.49 28.30
CA PRO A 190 2.03 5.21 28.10
C PRO A 190 1.19 4.10 28.73
N ALA A 191 0.87 3.05 27.97
CA ALA A 191 0.07 1.94 28.52
C ALA A 191 0.91 0.91 29.28
N PHE A 192 0.19 -0.10 29.79
CA PHE A 192 0.62 -1.22 30.65
C PHE A 192 0.82 -0.90 32.13
N GLY A 193 -0.08 -0.10 32.72
CA GLY A 193 -0.04 0.15 34.16
C GLY A 193 1.19 0.94 34.62
N ARG A 194 1.88 1.61 33.69
CA ARG A 194 2.93 2.55 34.02
C ARG A 194 2.28 3.78 34.64
N SER A 195 2.59 4.02 35.92
CA SER A 195 2.28 5.28 36.61
C SER A 195 2.78 6.45 35.75
N SER A 196 2.15 7.62 35.85
CA SER A 196 2.68 8.86 35.27
C SER A 196 4.11 9.19 35.74
N ALA A 197 4.56 8.55 36.83
CA ALA A 197 5.93 8.60 37.34
C ALA A 197 6.93 7.71 36.58
N THR A 198 6.48 6.74 35.78
CA THR A 198 7.38 5.91 34.98
C THR A 198 7.69 6.61 33.66
N PRO A 199 8.96 6.91 33.35
CA PRO A 199 9.30 7.61 32.12
C PRO A 199 8.86 6.81 30.89
N ALA A 200 8.32 7.52 29.90
CA ALA A 200 8.06 6.95 28.59
C ALA A 200 9.38 6.43 27.99
N TYR A 201 9.30 5.32 27.26
CA TYR A 201 10.44 4.84 26.48
C TYR A 201 10.98 5.93 25.54
N THR A 202 12.28 5.85 25.23
CA THR A 202 12.85 6.56 24.07
C THR A 202 12.12 6.11 22.80
N TYR A 203 12.22 6.87 21.72
CA TYR A 203 11.61 6.46 20.45
C TYR A 203 12.17 5.11 19.98
N GLU A 204 13.47 4.89 20.11
CA GLU A 204 14.14 3.65 19.72
C GLU A 204 13.59 2.43 20.49
N ASP A 205 13.49 2.54 21.82
CA ASP A 205 12.89 1.50 22.66
C ASP A 205 11.42 1.25 22.30
N PHE A 206 10.67 2.33 22.06
CA PHE A 206 9.27 2.25 21.65
C PHE A 206 9.14 1.52 20.30
N PHE A 207 9.94 1.90 19.31
CA PHE A 207 9.96 1.28 17.99
C PHE A 207 10.22 -0.22 18.10
N HIS A 208 11.31 -0.63 18.76
CA HIS A 208 11.70 -2.05 18.84
C HIS A 208 10.75 -2.92 19.68
N ARG A 209 10.07 -2.33 20.68
CA ARG A 209 9.13 -3.08 21.54
C ARG A 209 7.74 -3.21 20.93
N PHE A 210 7.30 -2.20 20.21
CA PHE A 210 5.91 -2.09 19.77
C PHE A 210 5.71 -2.41 18.31
N PHE A 211 6.71 -2.23 17.44
CA PHE A 211 6.54 -2.34 15.99
C PHE A 211 7.30 -3.51 15.38
N ARG A 212 6.70 -4.10 14.36
CA ARG A 212 7.32 -5.04 13.42
C ARG A 212 7.04 -4.52 12.02
N ILE A 213 8.09 -4.24 11.25
CA ILE A 213 7.97 -3.65 9.91
C ILE A 213 8.70 -4.51 8.90
N SER A 214 8.05 -4.74 7.76
CA SER A 214 8.66 -5.42 6.62
C SER A 214 8.23 -4.75 5.29
N PRO A 215 9.00 -4.90 4.20
CA PRO A 215 10.22 -5.72 4.07
C PRO A 215 11.42 -5.13 4.84
N PRO A 216 12.42 -5.96 5.20
CA PRO A 216 13.66 -5.47 5.80
C PRO A 216 14.46 -4.59 4.81
N GLY A 217 15.52 -3.96 5.29
CA GLY A 217 16.39 -3.09 4.48
C GLY A 217 16.00 -1.62 4.47
N TYR A 218 15.06 -1.22 5.33
CA TYR A 218 14.80 0.19 5.60
C TYR A 218 15.94 0.84 6.39
N ARG A 219 15.98 2.16 6.32
CA ARG A 219 16.73 3.02 7.24
C ARG A 219 15.76 3.70 8.18
N THR A 220 16.24 4.06 9.36
CA THR A 220 15.50 4.87 10.32
C THR A 220 16.08 6.28 10.37
N GLN A 221 15.21 7.29 10.42
CA GLN A 221 15.60 8.69 10.60
C GLN A 221 14.56 9.38 11.48
N GLY A 222 14.93 9.71 12.72
CA GLY A 222 13.97 10.23 13.69
C GLY A 222 12.85 9.21 13.91
N THR A 223 11.60 9.61 13.62
CA THR A 223 10.41 8.75 13.75
C THR A 223 9.98 8.07 12.45
N GLU A 224 10.79 8.22 11.40
CA GLU A 224 10.49 7.72 10.07
C GLU A 224 11.29 6.46 9.77
N VAL A 225 10.64 5.55 9.04
CA VAL A 225 11.22 4.34 8.48
C VAL A 225 11.13 4.45 6.96
N TRP A 226 12.25 4.40 6.25
CA TRP A 226 12.26 4.68 4.82
C TRP A 226 13.05 3.69 3.99
N TRP A 227 12.56 3.48 2.77
CA TRP A 227 13.19 2.73 1.70
C TRP A 227 13.40 3.68 0.51
N ASN A 228 14.56 3.58 -0.12
CA ASN A 228 14.79 4.21 -1.41
C ASN A 228 15.23 3.12 -2.40
N ILE A 229 14.39 2.92 -3.41
CA ILE A 229 14.49 1.84 -4.38
C ILE A 229 14.75 2.49 -5.74
N HIS A 230 15.99 2.37 -6.23
CA HIS A 230 16.40 2.90 -7.53
C HIS A 230 16.46 1.79 -8.57
N ASN A 231 16.21 2.15 -9.84
CA ASN A 231 16.44 1.32 -11.02
C ASN A 231 15.91 -0.12 -10.90
N GLY A 232 14.64 -0.24 -10.53
CA GLY A 232 13.85 -1.45 -10.73
C GLY A 232 14.60 -2.76 -10.45
N GLY A 233 15.20 -2.90 -9.25
CA GLY A 233 15.59 -4.22 -8.78
C GLY A 233 14.42 -5.17 -9.06
N VAL A 234 14.65 -6.19 -9.88
CA VAL A 234 13.66 -6.99 -10.67
C VAL A 234 12.49 -7.58 -9.85
N ARG A 235 12.47 -7.36 -8.53
CA ARG A 235 11.53 -7.90 -7.56
C ARG A 235 10.49 -6.90 -7.01
N VAL A 236 10.63 -5.59 -7.23
CA VAL A 236 9.67 -4.61 -6.65
C VAL A 236 8.42 -4.45 -7.53
N THR A 237 8.52 -4.74 -8.82
CA THR A 237 7.42 -4.52 -9.78
C THR A 237 6.29 -5.55 -9.73
N THR A 238 6.30 -6.53 -8.81
CA THR A 238 5.19 -7.50 -8.72
C THR A 238 4.77 -7.99 -7.32
N ALA A 239 5.48 -7.71 -6.22
CA ALA A 239 5.10 -8.35 -4.94
C ALA A 239 5.62 -7.72 -3.63
N ALA A 240 6.33 -6.60 -3.64
CA ALA A 240 6.77 -6.01 -2.38
C ALA A 240 5.56 -5.48 -1.61
N ARG A 241 5.32 -6.06 -0.43
CA ARG A 241 4.23 -5.67 0.46
C ARG A 241 4.80 -4.99 1.68
N LEU A 242 4.36 -3.77 1.94
CA LEU A 242 4.52 -3.16 3.24
C LEU A 242 3.66 -3.94 4.23
N HIS A 243 4.25 -4.24 5.38
CA HIS A 243 3.52 -4.75 6.52
C HIS A 243 4.03 -4.01 7.76
N VAL A 244 3.11 -3.35 8.45
CA VAL A 244 3.35 -2.64 9.70
C VAL A 244 2.44 -3.28 10.74
N GLU A 245 3.03 -4.01 11.67
CA GLU A 245 2.34 -4.60 12.81
C GLU A 245 2.75 -3.85 14.08
N TRP A 246 1.79 -3.64 14.99
CA TRP A 246 2.11 -3.11 16.30
C TRP A 246 1.23 -3.63 17.43
N ARG A 247 1.77 -3.54 18.65
CA ARG A 247 1.03 -3.81 19.89
C ARG A 247 0.13 -2.63 20.23
N ALA A 248 -1.17 -2.83 20.29
CA ALA A 248 -2.20 -1.82 20.56
C ALA A 248 -2.27 -1.44 22.05
N TRP A 249 -1.28 -0.67 22.54
CA TRP A 249 -1.19 -0.23 23.94
C TRP A 249 -2.39 0.62 24.39
N TYR A 250 -3.04 1.30 23.44
CA TYR A 250 -4.17 2.19 23.66
C TYR A 250 -5.52 1.48 23.83
N ARG A 251 -5.50 0.15 23.97
CA ARG A 251 -6.68 -0.70 24.22
C ARG A 251 -6.66 -1.31 25.61
#